data_AF-A0A1Q7B7S0-F1
#
_entry.id   AF-A0A1Q7B7S0-F1
#
_cell.length_a   1.000
_cell.length_b   1.000
_cell.length_c   1.000
_cell.angle_alpha   90.00
_cell.angle_beta   90.00
_cell.angle_gamma   90.00
#
_symmetry.space_group_name_H-M   'P 1'
#
loop_
_entity.id
_entity.type
_entity.pdbx_description
1 polymer ?
#
loop_
_entity_poly.entity_id
_entity_poly.type
_entity_poly.pdbx_seq_one_letter_code
_entity_poly.pdbx_strand_id
1 'polypeptide(L)'
;MVAEKTLRFQSKNWNLDELSNQIVQQLQTDGYKTQLKGAPLGTIIQAQKAGILRDIITADRAFTIMISGQPNDFTIHIGIGKWIQNIAVAAVEALLISALFLAVDVPEMLWTTHVEKEIIRKISDIASTPTLQQTPAM
;
A
#
# COMPACT_ATOMS: atom_id res chain seq x y z
N MET A 1 -8.09 4.99 -17.01
CA MET A 1 -8.58 4.85 -15.61
C MET A 1 -7.34 4.76 -14.72
N VAL A 2 -7.26 5.55 -13.66
CA VAL A 2 -5.97 5.80 -12.98
C VAL A 2 -5.62 4.61 -12.09
N ALA A 3 -4.51 3.94 -12.39
CA ALA A 3 -3.96 2.80 -11.65
C ALA A 3 -3.30 3.20 -10.30
N GLU A 4 -3.53 4.44 -9.86
CA GLU A 4 -2.90 5.09 -8.73
C GLU A 4 -3.90 5.99 -8.00
N LYS A 5 -3.87 5.93 -6.67
CA LYS A 5 -4.59 6.82 -5.77
C LYS A 5 -3.60 7.46 -4.79
N THR A 6 -3.69 8.78 -4.67
CA THR A 6 -2.94 9.53 -3.66
C THR A 6 -3.91 10.02 -2.58
N LEU A 7 -3.62 9.71 -1.32
CA LEU A 7 -4.37 10.17 -0.14
C LEU A 7 -3.44 11.03 0.72
N ARG A 8 -3.84 12.27 1.00
CA ARG A 8 -3.08 13.18 1.87
C ARG A 8 -3.76 13.32 3.22
N PHE A 9 -2.98 13.22 4.28
CA PHE A 9 -3.44 13.34 5.66
C PHE A 9 -2.66 14.44 6.36
N GLN A 10 -3.39 15.38 6.97
CA GLN A 10 -2.82 16.52 7.68
C GLN A 10 -3.34 16.56 9.12
N SER A 11 -2.52 17.09 10.03
CA SER A 11 -2.82 17.28 11.45
C SER A 11 -3.22 16.00 12.20
N LYS A 12 -2.69 14.84 11.77
CA LYS A 12 -2.97 13.55 12.40
C LYS A 12 -1.93 13.10 13.44
N ASN A 13 -0.72 13.65 13.39
CA ASN A 13 0.41 13.32 14.26
C ASN A 13 0.69 11.80 14.34
N TRP A 14 0.69 11.13 13.19
CA TRP A 14 0.93 9.69 13.12
C TRP A 14 2.40 9.34 13.30
N ASN A 15 2.68 8.30 14.06
CA ASN A 15 3.95 7.60 13.90
C ASN A 15 3.90 6.78 12.60
N LEU A 16 4.68 7.21 11.58
CA LEU A 16 4.63 6.61 10.24
C LEU A 16 5.15 5.17 10.23
N ASP A 17 6.03 4.80 11.14
CA ASP A 17 6.50 3.41 11.30
C ASP A 17 5.38 2.53 11.87
N GLU A 18 4.63 3.02 12.87
CA GLU A 18 3.46 2.31 13.41
C GLU A 18 2.35 2.17 12.38
N LEU A 19 2.07 3.25 11.63
CA LEU A 19 1.10 3.23 10.54
C LEU A 19 1.48 2.18 9.48
N SER A 20 2.75 2.16 9.08
CA SER A 20 3.26 1.19 8.10
C SER A 20 3.10 -0.24 8.60
N ASN A 21 3.43 -0.50 9.87
CA ASN A 21 3.28 -1.82 10.49
C ASN A 21 1.82 -2.26 10.63
N GLN A 22 0.90 -1.36 11.00
CA GLN A 22 -0.52 -1.67 11.06
C GLN A 22 -1.10 -2.04 9.69
N ILE A 23 -0.72 -1.29 8.65
CA ILE A 23 -1.13 -1.59 7.26
C ILE A 23 -0.61 -2.98 6.86
N VAL A 24 0.65 -3.30 7.16
CA VAL A 24 1.23 -4.63 6.89
C VAL A 24 0.47 -5.75 7.61
N GLN A 25 0.16 -5.58 8.89
CA GLN A 25 -0.57 -6.58 9.68
C GLN A 25 -1.98 -6.82 9.14
N GLN A 26 -2.70 -5.74 8.79
CA GLN A 26 -4.03 -5.84 8.19
C GLN A 26 -3.98 -6.60 6.86
N LEU A 27 -3.01 -6.29 6.00
CA LEU A 27 -2.84 -6.97 4.71
C LEU A 27 -2.48 -8.45 4.89
N GLN A 28 -1.64 -8.79 5.86
CA GLN A 28 -1.34 -10.19 6.18
C GLN A 28 -2.58 -10.94 6.68
N THR A 29 -3.41 -10.30 7.50
CA THR A 29 -4.69 -10.83 7.98
C THR A 29 -5.65 -11.10 6.82
N ASP A 30 -5.66 -10.21 5.83
CA ASP A 30 -6.46 -10.34 4.61
C ASP A 30 -5.88 -11.39 3.62
N GLY A 31 -4.83 -12.12 4.00
CA GLY A 31 -4.21 -13.20 3.20
C GLY A 31 -3.22 -12.72 2.15
N TYR A 32 -2.72 -11.49 2.25
CA TYR A 32 -1.67 -10.98 1.38
C TYR A 32 -0.28 -11.36 1.90
N LYS A 33 0.58 -11.79 0.97
CA LYS A 33 2.02 -11.77 1.17
C LYS A 33 2.49 -10.32 1.07
N THR A 34 3.14 -9.83 2.11
CA THR A 34 3.61 -8.44 2.17
C THR A 34 5.13 -8.34 2.21
N GLN A 35 5.66 -7.20 1.77
CA GLN A 35 7.04 -6.78 2.02
C GLN A 35 7.04 -5.29 2.38
N LEU A 36 7.92 -4.90 3.30
CA LEU A 36 8.07 -3.52 3.76
C LEU A 36 9.54 -3.10 3.59
N LYS A 37 9.75 -1.87 3.13
CA LYS A 37 11.08 -1.29 2.99
C LYS A 37 11.05 0.22 3.22
N GLY A 38 11.92 0.73 4.09
CA GLY A 38 12.24 2.15 4.15
C GLY A 38 13.07 2.58 2.94
N ALA A 39 12.64 3.63 2.25
CA ALA A 39 13.35 4.29 1.17
C ALA A 39 13.58 5.78 1.52
N PRO A 40 14.51 6.48 0.85
CA PRO A 40 14.80 7.89 1.16
C PRO A 40 13.59 8.83 1.06
N LEU A 41 12.61 8.47 0.21
CA LEU A 41 11.39 9.25 -0.03
C LEU A 41 10.20 8.82 0.85
N GLY A 42 10.31 7.72 1.60
CA GLY A 42 9.22 7.18 2.40
C GLY A 42 9.28 5.66 2.57
N THR A 43 8.32 5.10 3.28
CA THR A 43 8.18 3.65 3.48
C THR A 43 7.34 3.05 2.36
N ILE A 44 7.88 2.03 1.70
CA ILE A 44 7.21 1.29 0.63
C ILE A 44 6.73 -0.05 1.19
N ILE A 45 5.48 -0.37 0.95
CA ILE A 45 4.85 -1.65 1.27
C ILE A 45 4.36 -2.25 -0.04
N GLN A 46 4.71 -3.50 -0.34
CA GLN A 46 4.03 -4.24 -1.39
C GLN A 46 3.19 -5.37 -0.81
N ALA A 47 2.03 -5.62 -1.39
CA ALA A 47 1.11 -6.68 -1.01
C ALA A 47 0.64 -7.46 -2.23
N GLN A 48 0.96 -8.75 -2.28
CA GLN A 48 0.52 -9.69 -3.31
C GLN A 48 -0.39 -10.74 -2.68
N LYS A 49 -1.55 -10.99 -3.29
CA LYS A 49 -2.47 -12.01 -2.78
C LYS A 49 -1.83 -13.40 -2.92
N ALA A 50 -1.83 -14.19 -1.85
CA ALA A 50 -1.16 -15.49 -1.80
C ALA A 50 -2.15 -16.67 -1.72
N GLY A 51 -1.65 -17.90 -1.86
CA GLY A 51 -2.41 -19.14 -1.67
C GLY A 51 -3.37 -19.49 -2.80
N ILE A 52 -4.40 -20.29 -2.49
CA ILE A 52 -5.45 -20.77 -3.43
C ILE A 52 -6.25 -19.64 -4.10
N LEU A 53 -6.18 -18.42 -3.54
CA LEU A 53 -6.81 -17.23 -4.12
C LEU A 53 -5.98 -16.63 -5.27
N ARG A 54 -4.74 -17.12 -5.52
CA ARG A 54 -3.95 -16.80 -6.71
C ARG A 54 -4.57 -17.32 -8.00
N ASP A 55 -5.41 -18.36 -7.94
CA ASP A 55 -6.00 -18.94 -9.16
C ASP A 55 -7.04 -18.02 -9.83
N ILE A 56 -7.47 -16.96 -9.15
CA ILE A 56 -8.47 -15.98 -9.64
C ILE A 56 -7.79 -14.67 -10.11
N ILE A 57 -6.54 -14.41 -9.72
CA ILE A 57 -5.85 -13.13 -9.99
C ILE A 57 -4.58 -13.41 -10.80
N THR A 58 -4.24 -12.54 -11.75
CA THR A 58 -2.96 -12.59 -12.47
C THR A 58 -1.81 -12.68 -11.46
N ALA A 59 -1.06 -13.78 -11.51
CA ALA A 59 -0.12 -14.23 -10.48
C ALA A 59 1.01 -13.25 -10.13
N ASP A 60 1.25 -12.24 -10.97
CA ASP A 60 2.35 -11.28 -10.85
C ASP A 60 1.95 -9.91 -10.32
N ARG A 61 0.67 -9.71 -9.96
CA ARG A 61 0.19 -8.40 -9.46
C ARG A 61 0.50 -8.19 -7.98
N ALA A 62 0.83 -6.95 -7.65
CA ALA A 62 1.02 -6.48 -6.29
C ALA A 62 0.44 -5.06 -6.13
N PHE A 63 -0.18 -4.81 -4.98
CA PHE A 63 -0.44 -3.46 -4.52
C PHE A 63 0.86 -2.87 -3.98
N THR A 64 1.19 -1.67 -4.42
CA THR A 64 2.30 -0.89 -3.87
C THR A 64 1.72 0.29 -3.12
N ILE A 65 2.10 0.43 -1.86
CA ILE A 65 1.68 1.52 -0.97
C ILE A 65 2.95 2.25 -0.54
N MET A 66 3.06 3.53 -0.83
CA MET A 66 4.17 4.37 -0.40
C MET A 66 3.66 5.42 0.57
N ILE A 67 4.25 5.47 1.75
CA ILE A 67 3.95 6.43 2.80
C ILE A 67 5.12 7.40 2.87
N SER A 68 4.89 8.65 2.50
CA SER A 68 5.92 9.69 2.40
C SER A 68 5.48 10.97 3.11
N GLY A 69 6.43 11.71 3.69
CA GLY A 69 6.18 12.99 4.35
C GLY A 69 6.50 12.96 5.84
N GLN A 70 5.77 13.74 6.62
CA GLN A 70 5.98 13.93 8.06
C GLN A 70 4.76 13.44 8.86
N PRO A 71 4.92 13.07 10.14
CA PRO A 71 3.82 12.67 11.04
C PRO A 71 2.54 13.54 11.00
N ASN A 72 2.72 14.85 10.81
CA ASN A 72 1.63 15.82 10.74
C ASN A 72 1.16 16.15 9.32
N ASP A 73 1.92 15.79 8.28
CA ASP A 73 1.55 15.99 6.87
C ASP A 73 2.21 14.88 6.06
N PHE A 74 1.49 13.79 5.86
CA PHE A 74 1.96 12.65 5.09
C PHE A 74 0.99 12.31 3.98
N THR A 75 1.54 11.65 2.98
CA THR A 75 0.82 11.21 1.79
C THR A 75 1.00 9.71 1.64
N ILE A 76 -0.11 9.01 1.42
CA ILE A 76 -0.14 7.60 1.07
C ILE A 76 -0.46 7.49 -0.42
N HIS A 77 0.51 7.03 -1.20
CA HIS A 77 0.34 6.70 -2.60
C HIS A 77 0.07 5.20 -2.74
N ILE A 78 -1.04 4.83 -3.35
CA ILE A 78 -1.47 3.45 -3.52
C ILE A 78 -1.55 3.20 -5.02
N GLY A 79 -0.83 2.21 -5.51
CA GLY A 79 -0.82 1.82 -6.92
C GLY A 79 -0.86 0.32 -7.10
N ILE A 80 -1.15 -0.11 -8.31
CA ILE A 80 -1.13 -1.52 -8.71
C ILE A 80 -0.03 -1.72 -9.72
N GLY A 81 0.91 -2.59 -9.40
CA GLY A 81 2.07 -2.88 -10.24
C GLY A 81 2.45 -4.35 -10.21
N LYS A 82 3.66 -4.64 -10.68
CA LYS A 82 4.27 -5.97 -10.56
C LYS A 82 4.86 -6.16 -9.17
N TRP A 83 4.82 -7.39 -8.66
CA TRP A 83 5.57 -7.74 -7.46
C TRP A 83 7.08 -7.65 -7.74
N ILE A 84 7.78 -6.74 -7.05
CA ILE A 84 9.22 -6.59 -7.20
C ILE A 84 9.89 -7.39 -6.09
N GLN A 85 10.62 -8.44 -6.45
CA GLN A 85 11.40 -9.18 -5.46
C GLN A 85 12.62 -8.36 -5.04
N ASN A 86 12.95 -8.35 -3.75
CA ASN A 86 14.14 -7.70 -3.21
C ASN A 86 14.19 -6.19 -3.46
N ILE A 87 13.12 -5.45 -3.14
CA ILE A 87 13.12 -3.97 -3.15
C ILE A 87 14.35 -3.39 -2.42
N ALA A 88 14.90 -4.13 -1.45
CA ALA A 88 16.12 -3.78 -0.73
C ALA A 88 17.34 -3.40 -1.61
N VAL A 89 17.47 -3.96 -2.82
CA VAL A 89 18.58 -3.67 -3.73
C VAL A 89 18.29 -2.46 -4.63
N ALA A 90 17.01 -2.17 -4.89
CA ALA A 90 16.57 -1.15 -5.85
C ALA A 90 16.20 0.21 -5.21
N ALA A 91 16.24 0.31 -3.88
CA ALA A 91 15.65 1.42 -3.10
C ALA A 91 16.39 2.79 -3.20
N VAL A 92 17.40 2.92 -4.07
CA VAL A 92 18.18 4.16 -4.21
C VAL A 92 17.75 4.99 -5.44
N GLU A 93 16.88 4.46 -6.32
CA GLU A 93 16.63 5.10 -7.62
C GLU A 93 15.17 5.49 -7.88
N ALA A 94 14.94 6.69 -8.43
CA ALA A 94 13.63 7.13 -8.93
C ALA A 94 13.04 6.18 -10.01
N LEU A 95 13.89 5.37 -10.63
CA LEU A 95 13.51 4.30 -11.56
C LEU A 95 12.66 3.21 -10.88
N LEU A 96 12.93 2.88 -9.61
CA LEU A 96 12.13 1.92 -8.86
C LEU A 96 10.70 2.42 -8.66
N ILE A 97 10.53 3.70 -8.30
CA ILE A 97 9.20 4.30 -8.14
C ILE A 97 8.46 4.30 -9.47
N SER A 98 9.13 4.71 -10.55
CA SER A 98 8.55 4.69 -11.90
C SER A 98 8.13 3.28 -12.33
N ALA A 99 8.88 2.25 -11.96
CA ALA A 99 8.53 0.85 -12.22
C ALA A 99 7.40 0.31 -11.34
N LEU A 100 7.31 0.76 -10.08
CA LEU A 100 6.29 0.35 -9.12
C LEU A 100 4.89 0.88 -9.46
N PHE A 101 4.82 2.08 -10.04
CA PHE A 101 3.58 2.77 -10.41
C PHE A 101 3.34 2.81 -11.92
N LEU A 102 4.09 2.00 -12.70
CA LEU A 102 3.93 1.95 -14.15
C LEU A 102 2.55 1.41 -14.53
N ALA A 103 1.80 2.18 -15.31
CA ALA A 103 0.48 1.79 -15.81
C ALA A 103 0.60 0.51 -16.64
N VAL A 104 0.05 -0.58 -16.12
CA VAL A 104 -0.08 -1.83 -16.86
C VAL A 104 -1.34 -1.78 -17.71
N ASP A 105 -1.17 -1.75 -19.04
CA ASP A 105 -2.26 -1.90 -20.03
C ASP A 105 -2.84 -3.31 -19.92
N VAL A 106 -3.83 -3.51 -19.06
CA VAL A 106 -4.48 -4.82 -18.93
C VAL A 106 -6.00 -4.66 -18.87
N PRO A 107 -6.75 -5.39 -19.73
CA PRO A 107 -8.21 -5.34 -19.80
C PRO A 107 -8.97 -5.93 -18.58
N GLU A 108 -8.28 -6.30 -17.49
CA GLU A 108 -8.85 -6.86 -16.25
C GLU A 108 -9.37 -5.77 -15.29
N MET A 109 -10.18 -4.85 -15.81
CA MET A 109 -10.61 -3.64 -15.09
C MET A 109 -11.62 -3.89 -13.95
N LEU A 110 -12.34 -5.02 -13.96
CA LEU A 110 -13.46 -5.24 -13.04
C LEU A 110 -13.05 -5.66 -11.62
N TRP A 111 -11.95 -6.40 -11.46
CA TRP A 111 -11.46 -6.81 -10.13
C TRP A 111 -10.59 -5.73 -9.47
N THR A 112 -9.79 -5.03 -10.29
CA THR A 112 -8.98 -3.88 -9.87
C THR A 112 -9.82 -2.90 -9.06
N THR A 113 -10.96 -2.46 -9.60
CA THR A 113 -11.77 -1.43 -8.92
C THR A 113 -12.36 -1.89 -7.59
N HIS A 114 -12.81 -3.15 -7.44
CA HIS A 114 -13.41 -3.61 -6.19
C HIS A 114 -12.37 -3.77 -5.09
N VAL A 115 -11.26 -4.45 -5.37
CA VAL A 115 -10.19 -4.64 -4.37
C VAL A 115 -9.44 -3.35 -4.09
N GLU A 116 -9.22 -2.51 -5.10
CA GLU A 116 -8.65 -1.18 -4.92
C GLU A 116 -9.51 -0.34 -3.97
N LYS A 117 -10.84 -0.32 -4.16
CA LYS A 117 -11.74 0.40 -3.25
C LYS A 117 -11.67 -0.14 -1.83
N GLU A 118 -11.67 -1.45 -1.65
CA GLU A 118 -11.58 -2.07 -0.32
C GLU A 118 -10.24 -1.74 0.36
N ILE A 119 -9.12 -1.86 -0.36
CA ILE A 119 -7.79 -1.55 0.18
C ILE A 119 -7.65 -0.05 0.48
N ILE A 120 -8.05 0.83 -0.45
CA ILE A 120 -8.05 2.28 -0.23
C ILE A 120 -8.90 2.64 0.98
N ARG A 121 -10.09 2.06 1.10
CA ARG A 121 -10.99 2.30 2.23
C ARG A 121 -10.35 1.86 3.53
N LYS A 122 -9.83 0.64 3.62
CA LYS A 122 -9.15 0.13 4.83
C LYS A 122 -7.94 0.97 5.21
N ILE A 123 -7.07 1.30 4.26
CA ILE A 123 -5.90 2.14 4.51
C ILE A 123 -6.33 3.54 4.96
N SER A 124 -7.36 4.10 4.33
CA SER A 124 -7.92 5.39 4.71
C SER A 124 -8.50 5.35 6.12
N ASP A 125 -9.23 4.29 6.49
CA ASP A 125 -9.82 4.11 7.81
C ASP A 125 -8.72 4.00 8.88
N ILE A 126 -7.67 3.20 8.61
CA ILE A 126 -6.49 3.11 9.48
C ILE A 126 -5.85 4.50 9.60
N ALA A 127 -5.45 5.14 8.50
CA ALA A 127 -4.74 6.42 8.53
C ALA A 127 -5.57 7.60 9.08
N SER A 128 -6.90 7.48 9.10
CA SER A 128 -7.78 8.54 9.63
C SER A 128 -7.78 8.62 11.14
N THR A 129 -7.50 7.51 11.85
CA THR A 129 -7.61 7.41 13.31
C THR A 129 -6.29 6.96 13.93
N PRO A 130 -5.44 7.90 14.43
CA PRO A 130 -4.21 7.55 15.12
C PRO A 130 -4.47 6.57 16.26
N THR A 131 -3.55 5.62 16.48
CA THR A 131 -3.65 4.53 17.47
C THR A 131 -4.01 5.01 18.88
N LEU A 132 -3.71 6.26 19.20
CA LEU A 132 -4.08 6.92 20.47
C LEU A 132 -5.60 7.23 20.62
N GLN A 133 -6.42 7.00 19.59
CA GLN A 133 -7.87 7.24 19.61
C GLN A 133 -8.69 5.96 19.37
N GLN A 134 -8.05 4.79 19.29
CA GLN A 134 -8.75 3.51 19.27
C GLN A 134 -9.21 3.16 20.69
N THR A 135 -10.15 3.94 21.24
CA THR A 135 -10.87 3.55 22.45
C THR A 135 -11.74 2.35 22.07
N PRO A 136 -11.55 1.15 22.68
CA PRO A 136 -12.51 0.08 22.48
C PRO A 136 -13.84 0.58 23.06
N ALA A 137 -14.84 0.75 22.19
CA ALA A 137 -16.21 0.84 22.66
C ALA A 137 -16.50 -0.50 23.36
N MET A 138 -16.74 -0.41 24.67
CA MET A 138 -17.06 -1.52 25.57
C MET A 138 -18.25 -2.34 25.09
#